data_AF-A0A957WX59-F1
#
_entry.id   AF-A0A957WX59-F1
#
_cell.length_a   1.000
_cell.length_b   1.000
_cell.length_c   1.000
_cell.angle_alpha   90.00
_cell.angle_beta   90.00
_cell.angle_gamma   90.00
#
_symmetry.space_group_name_H-M   'P 1'
#
loop_
_entity.id
_entity.type
_entity.pdbx_description
1 polymer ?
#
loop_
_entity_poly.entity_id
_entity_poly.type
_entity_poly.pdbx_seq_one_letter_code
_entity_poly.pdbx_strand_id
1 'polypeptide(L)' 'RGGVESDFVTLANFGPSVSDETKQKIADAEAALVSGELQIFQGPILDNEGNVRIPEGEAGGMELLDTTDWLVEGVIGQTE' A
#
# COMPACT_ATOMS: atom_id res chain seq x y z
N ARG A 1 13.12 9.43 6.96
CA ARG A 1 12.14 8.36 6.64
C ARG A 1 12.64 7.69 5.37
N GLY A 2 12.44 6.38 5.22
CA GLY A 2 12.93 5.61 4.06
C GLY A 2 11.85 4.67 3.55
N GLY A 3 11.94 4.32 2.28
CA GLY A 3 10.99 3.44 1.57
C GLY A 3 11.71 2.58 0.54
N VAL A 4 10.93 2.02 -0.40
CA VAL A 4 11.47 1.20 -1.51
C VAL A 4 12.37 2.04 -2.43
N GLU A 5 12.00 3.29 -2.70
CA GLU A 5 12.79 4.23 -3.53
C GLU A 5 14.19 4.52 -2.98
N SER A 6 14.40 4.36 -1.67
CA SER A 6 15.65 4.68 -0.98
C SER A 6 16.44 3.45 -0.56
N ASP A 7 16.12 2.27 -1.10
CA ASP A 7 16.65 0.95 -0.72
C ASP A 7 16.53 0.63 0.79
N PHE A 8 15.68 1.38 1.51
CA PHE A 8 15.50 1.19 2.95
C PHE A 8 14.55 0.02 3.24
N VAL A 9 13.69 -0.31 2.28
CA VAL A 9 12.80 -1.47 2.28
C VAL A 9 13.05 -2.23 0.98
N THR A 10 13.32 -3.53 1.08
CA THR A 10 13.56 -4.39 -0.08
C THR A 10 12.75 -5.67 0.02
N LEU A 11 12.44 -6.26 -1.14
CA LEU A 11 11.78 -7.56 -1.21
C LEU A 11 12.80 -8.68 -1.00
N ALA A 12 12.47 -9.61 -0.11
CA ALA A 12 13.23 -10.85 0.05
C ALA A 12 13.04 -11.77 -1.18
N ASN A 13 13.91 -12.77 -1.31
CA ASN A 13 13.80 -13.77 -2.37
C ASN A 13 12.45 -14.51 -2.33
N PHE A 14 11.82 -14.65 -3.50
CA PHE A 14 10.58 -15.40 -3.64
C PHE A 14 10.79 -16.91 -3.42
N GLY A 15 9.80 -17.54 -2.77
CA GLY A 15 9.76 -19.00 -2.63
C GLY A 15 9.49 -19.72 -3.97
N PRO A 16 9.71 -21.05 -4.02
CA PRO A 16 9.61 -21.82 -5.26
C PRO A 16 8.19 -21.87 -5.86
N SER A 17 7.16 -21.63 -5.05
CA SER A 17 5.76 -21.64 -5.49
C SER A 17 5.34 -20.38 -6.24
N VAL A 18 6.18 -19.35 -6.30
CA VAL A 18 5.86 -18.10 -7.00
C VAL A 18 6.17 -18.28 -8.49
N SER A 19 5.15 -18.24 -9.32
CA SER A 19 5.28 -18.30 -10.77
C SER A 19 6.01 -17.08 -11.34
N ASP A 20 6.63 -17.24 -12.50
CA ASP A 20 7.34 -16.13 -13.16
C ASP A 20 6.39 -14.99 -13.57
N GLU A 21 5.14 -15.32 -13.92
CA GLU A 21 4.09 -14.32 -14.15
C GLU A 21 3.85 -13.46 -12.90
N THR A 22 3.77 -14.08 -11.72
CA THR A 22 3.59 -13.35 -10.46
C THR A 22 4.82 -12.51 -10.12
N LYS A 23 6.03 -13.03 -10.36
CA LYS A 23 7.27 -12.24 -10.16
C LYS A 23 7.29 -11.00 -11.06
N GLN A 24 6.85 -11.13 -12.31
CA GLN A 24 6.78 -9.99 -13.23
C GLN A 24 5.78 -8.94 -12.71
N LYS A 25 4.58 -9.35 -12.29
CA LYS A 25 3.59 -8.43 -11.70
C LYS A 25 4.14 -7.68 -10.48
N ILE A 26 4.93 -8.35 -9.64
CA ILE A 26 5.56 -7.72 -8.48
C ILE A 26 6.62 -6.70 -8.92
N ALA A 27 7.47 -7.05 -9.89
CA ALA A 27 8.48 -6.14 -10.43
C ALA A 27 7.86 -4.89 -11.09
N ASP A 28 6.76 -5.07 -11.85
CA ASP A 28 6.04 -3.98 -12.49
C ASP A 28 5.41 -3.05 -11.42
N ALA A 29 4.82 -3.63 -10.37
CA ALA A 29 4.27 -2.86 -9.26
C ALA A 29 5.38 -2.12 -8.48
N GLU A 30 6.52 -2.76 -8.22
CA GLU A 30 7.68 -2.13 -7.57
C GLU A 30 8.19 -0.93 -8.39
N ALA A 31 8.32 -1.08 -9.70
CA ALA A 31 8.71 0.01 -10.58
C ALA A 31 7.68 1.16 -10.57
N ALA A 32 6.39 0.85 -10.57
CA ALA A 32 5.32 1.84 -10.47
C ALA A 32 5.28 2.55 -9.10
N LEU A 33 5.63 1.86 -8.02
CA LEU A 33 5.77 2.47 -6.69
C LEU A 33 6.94 3.47 -6.68
N VAL A 34 8.09 3.08 -7.21
CA VAL A 34 9.29 3.92 -7.25
C VAL A 34 9.12 5.12 -8.19
N SER A 35 8.40 4.95 -9.31
CA SER A 35 8.10 6.07 -10.22
C SER A 35 7.04 7.04 -9.68
N GLY A 36 6.30 6.65 -8.64
CA GLY A 36 5.16 7.39 -8.11
C GLY A 36 3.88 7.25 -8.95
N GLU A 37 3.89 6.40 -9.97
CA GLU A 37 2.70 6.05 -10.76
C GLU A 37 1.68 5.30 -9.91
N LEU A 38 2.16 4.40 -9.04
CA LEU A 38 1.32 3.69 -8.09
C LEU A 38 1.36 4.38 -6.72
N GLN A 39 0.26 5.04 -6.37
CA GLN A 39 0.05 5.61 -5.03
C GLN A 39 -0.84 4.67 -4.22
N ILE A 40 -0.23 3.94 -3.27
CA ILE A 40 -0.91 2.86 -2.52
C ILE A 40 -2.05 3.35 -1.61
N PHE A 41 -2.05 4.64 -1.26
CA PHE A 41 -3.10 5.28 -0.48
C PHE A 41 -3.92 6.27 -1.31
N GLN A 42 -4.12 5.99 -2.60
CA GLN A 42 -5.00 6.77 -3.47
C GLN A 42 -6.47 6.48 -3.15
N GLY A 43 -7.23 7.54 -2.84
CA GLY A 43 -8.67 7.46 -2.59
C GLY A 43 -9.50 7.18 -3.84
N PRO A 44 -10.76 6.71 -3.67
CA PRO A 44 -11.47 6.64 -2.38
C PRO A 44 -11.04 5.44 -1.53
N ILE A 45 -10.70 5.70 -0.26
CA ILE A 45 -10.45 4.66 0.75
C ILE A 45 -11.46 4.83 1.88
N LEU A 46 -12.19 3.75 2.15
CA LEU A 46 -13.14 3.64 3.25
C LEU A 46 -12.53 2.83 4.39
N ASP A 47 -12.94 3.11 5.61
CA ASP A 47 -12.73 2.20 6.72
C ASP A 47 -13.72 1.02 6.69
N ASN A 48 -13.49 0.05 7.57
CA ASN A 48 -14.32 -1.15 7.68
C ASN A 48 -15.71 -0.91 8.30
N GLU A 49 -16.01 0.32 8.71
CA GLU A 49 -17.33 0.77 9.15
C GLU A 49 -18.07 1.57 8.05
N GLY A 50 -17.42 1.78 6.90
CA GLY A 50 -17.98 2.47 5.74
C GLY A 50 -17.76 3.99 5.72
N ASN A 51 -16.92 4.55 6.61
CA ASN A 51 -16.58 5.97 6.59
C ASN A 51 -15.46 6.23 5.58
N VAL A 52 -15.58 7.31 4.81
CA VAL A 52 -14.52 7.74 3.89
C VAL A 52 -13.35 8.31 4.68
N ARG A 53 -12.17 7.72 4.53
CA ARG A 53 -10.91 8.15 5.17
C ARG A 53 -9.98 8.91 4.23
N ILE A 54 -9.96 8.52 2.96
CA ILE A 54 -9.28 9.26 1.91
C ILE A 54 -10.30 9.52 0.79
N PRO A 55 -10.67 10.78 0.51
CA PRO A 55 -11.61 11.12 -0.55
C PRO A 55 -11.12 10.72 -1.95
N GLU A 56 -12.05 10.57 -2.88
CA GLU A 56 -11.73 10.36 -4.29
C GLU A 56 -10.86 11.51 -4.85
N GLY A 57 -9.80 11.16 -5.57
CA GLY A 57 -8.85 12.15 -6.13
C GLY A 57 -7.79 12.66 -5.15
N GLU A 58 -7.87 12.29 -3.86
CA GLU A 58 -6.83 12.57 -2.86
C GLU A 58 -5.98 11.32 -2.62
N ALA A 59 -4.72 11.53 -2.27
CA ALA A 59 -3.81 10.44 -1.90
C ALA A 59 -3.22 10.71 -0.52
N GLY A 60 -3.24 9.67 0.31
CA GLY A 60 -2.56 9.68 1.59
C GLY A 60 -1.05 9.65 1.44
N GLY A 61 -0.37 10.46 2.23
CA GLY A 61 1.07 10.50 2.31
C GLY A 61 1.63 9.80 3.55
N MET A 62 2.85 10.18 3.90
CA MET A 62 3.58 9.64 5.05
C MET A 62 2.93 9.98 6.40
N GLU A 63 2.07 10.99 6.48
CA GLU A 63 1.34 11.39 7.69
C GLU A 63 0.43 10.28 8.21
N LEU A 64 -0.09 9.43 7.32
CA LEU A 64 -0.92 8.29 7.71
C LEU A 64 -0.19 7.33 8.65
N LEU A 65 1.14 7.23 8.57
CA LEU A 65 1.92 6.38 9.47
C LEU A 65 1.81 6.79 10.93
N ASP A 66 1.52 8.07 11.20
CA ASP A 66 1.45 8.61 12.55
C ASP A 66 -0.01 8.78 13.03
N THR A 67 -0.99 8.76 12.12
CA THR A 67 -2.40 9.11 12.41
C THR A 67 -3.40 7.99 12.16
N THR A 68 -3.01 6.87 11.56
CA THR A 68 -3.97 5.80 11.22
C THR A 68 -4.38 5.04 12.47
N ASP A 69 -5.64 5.20 12.86
CA ASP A 69 -6.31 4.56 13.99
C ASP A 69 -7.55 3.75 13.54
N TRP A 70 -7.58 3.36 12.27
CA TRP A 70 -8.71 2.69 11.61
C TRP A 70 -8.24 1.57 10.70
N LEU A 71 -9.16 0.67 10.33
CA LEU A 71 -8.92 -0.46 9.43
C LEU A 71 -9.64 -0.21 8.10
N VAL A 72 -8.99 -0.51 6.98
CA VAL A 72 -9.59 -0.35 5.64
C VAL A 72 -10.76 -1.32 5.41
N GLU A 73 -11.68 -0.95 4.53
CA GLU A 73 -12.79 -1.80 4.08
C GLU A 73 -12.32 -3.24 3.77
N GLY A 74 -13.09 -4.22 4.26
CA GLY A 74 -12.79 -5.65 4.10
C GLY A 74 -11.91 -6.25 5.20
N VAL A 75 -11.25 -5.43 6.03
CA VAL A 75 -10.52 -5.93 7.21
C VAL A 75 -11.48 -6.25 8.36
N ILE A 76 -11.43 -7.49 8.84
CA ILE A 76 -12.20 -7.94 10.00
C ILE A 76 -11.38 -7.66 11.26
N GLY A 77 -11.87 -6.76 12.10
CA GLY A 77 -11.21 -6.37 13.34
C GLY A 77 -11.74 -5.04 13.87
N GLN A 78 -11.18 -4.60 14.98
CA GLN A 78 -11.43 -3.29 15.58
C GLN A 78 -10.09 -2.73 16.07
N THR A 79 -9.94 -1.41 16.05
CA THR A 79 -8.83 -0.73 16.72
C THR A 79 -9.14 -0.61 18.22
N GLU A 80 -8.11 -0.60 19.07
CA GLU A 80 -8.23 -0.62 20.54
C GLU A 80 -8.64 0.74 21.14
#